data_AF-A0A9Y1BSQ8-F1
#
_entry.id   AF-A0A9Y1BSQ8-F1
#
_cell.length_a   1.000
_cell.length_b   1.000
_cell.length_c   1.000
_cell.angle_alpha   90.00
_cell.angle_beta   90.00
_cell.angle_gamma   90.00
#
_symmetry.space_group_name_H-M   'P 1'
#
loop_
_entity.id
_entity.type
_entity.pdbx_description
1 polymer ?
#
loop_
_entity_poly.entity_id
_entity_poly.type
_entity_poly.pdbx_seq_one_letter_code
_entity_poly.pdbx_strand_id
1 'polypeptide(L)'
;MQNFPTISILTETKAVEPIITEGKIVGVVTKDKTGKKKHYYSKIVTDCSGYTAIIRKQLPSDIFPKINQVSREETIVSCREIIQTKEEHSFQKQMRIELHPELPPPGYFWIFSKGKTKLNVGVGWLINEQNKKINPSDVLEKIREKIFP
;
A
#
# COMPACT_ATOMS: atom_id res chain seq x y z
N MET A 1 7.86 -14.14 -18.42
CA MET A 1 8.60 -13.25 -17.49
C MET A 1 9.43 -12.30 -18.32
N GLN A 2 9.34 -10.99 -18.08
CA GLN A 2 10.30 -10.05 -18.67
C GLN A 2 11.69 -10.45 -18.16
N ASN A 3 12.61 -10.73 -19.09
CA ASN A 3 13.94 -11.23 -18.77
C ASN A 3 14.88 -10.03 -18.66
N PHE A 4 15.33 -9.72 -17.46
CA PHE A 4 16.33 -8.69 -17.21
C PHE A 4 17.67 -9.41 -16.99
N PRO A 5 18.55 -9.49 -18.01
CA PRO A 5 19.71 -10.40 -17.98
C PRO A 5 20.69 -10.13 -16.83
N THR A 6 20.64 -8.94 -16.24
CA THR A 6 21.50 -8.50 -15.14
C THR A 6 20.80 -8.52 -13.77
N ILE A 7 19.52 -8.91 -13.71
CA ILE A 7 18.71 -8.85 -12.48
C ILE A 7 18.25 -10.26 -12.11
N SER A 8 18.61 -10.69 -10.90
CA SER A 8 18.03 -11.89 -10.30
C SER A 8 16.77 -11.53 -9.53
N ILE A 9 15.65 -12.20 -9.86
CA ILE A 9 14.36 -12.01 -9.18
C ILE A 9 14.07 -13.27 -8.36
N LEU A 10 13.81 -13.09 -7.07
CA LEU A 10 13.41 -14.15 -6.15
C LEU A 10 11.97 -13.91 -5.72
N THR A 11 11.03 -14.70 -6.27
CA THR A 11 9.64 -14.71 -5.82
C THR A 11 9.50 -15.55 -4.54
N GLU A 12 8.36 -15.43 -3.85
CA GLU A 12 8.08 -16.18 -2.61
C GLU A 12 9.16 -16.03 -1.52
N THR A 13 9.91 -14.93 -1.57
CA THR A 13 11.05 -14.63 -0.71
C THR A 13 10.82 -13.27 -0.06
N LYS A 14 10.70 -13.25 1.27
CA LYS A 14 10.44 -12.03 2.03
C LYS A 14 11.70 -11.58 2.74
N ALA A 15 12.18 -10.36 2.51
CA ALA A 15 13.17 -9.74 3.38
C ALA A 15 12.55 -9.53 4.77
N VAL A 16 13.25 -9.90 5.84
CA VAL A 16 12.71 -9.92 7.20
C VAL A 16 13.51 -9.12 8.23
N GLU A 17 14.80 -8.84 8.02
CA GLU A 17 15.64 -8.04 8.92
C GLU A 17 16.87 -7.51 8.14
N PRO A 18 17.40 -6.31 8.46
CA PRO A 18 18.67 -5.83 7.92
C PRO A 18 19.85 -6.60 8.53
N ILE A 19 20.94 -6.72 7.78
CA ILE A 19 22.25 -7.11 8.32
C ILE A 19 23.04 -5.83 8.54
N ILE A 20 23.44 -5.55 9.78
CA ILE A 20 24.18 -4.33 10.15
C ILE A 20 25.57 -4.71 10.66
N THR A 21 26.60 -4.03 10.16
CA THR A 21 27.99 -4.20 10.59
C THR A 21 28.66 -2.84 10.61
N GLU A 22 29.30 -2.47 11.72
CA GLU A 22 30.01 -1.19 11.88
C GLU A 22 29.15 0.05 11.48
N GLY A 23 27.88 0.04 11.91
CA GLY A 23 26.94 1.12 11.60
C GLY A 23 26.48 1.20 10.15
N LYS A 24 26.77 0.18 9.32
CA LYS A 24 26.37 0.12 7.91
C LYS A 24 25.42 -1.05 7.67
N ILE A 25 24.43 -0.83 6.81
CA ILE A 25 23.60 -1.92 6.28
C ILE A 25 24.40 -2.63 5.19
N VAL A 26 24.69 -3.91 5.39
CA VAL A 26 25.52 -4.73 4.49
C VAL A 26 24.74 -5.86 3.83
N GLY A 27 23.42 -5.88 3.99
CA GLY A 27 22.57 -6.90 3.42
C GLY A 27 21.23 -7.03 4.13
N VAL A 28 20.53 -8.11 3.82
CA VAL A 28 19.25 -8.49 4.41
C VAL A 28 19.22 -9.98 4.69
N VAL A 29 18.50 -10.37 5.74
CA VAL A 29 18.07 -11.75 5.90
C VAL A 29 16.69 -11.87 5.27
N THR A 30 16.50 -12.95 4.50
CA THR A 30 15.24 -13.29 3.84
C THR A 30 14.67 -14.57 4.42
N LYS A 31 13.35 -14.74 4.32
CA LYS A 31 12.61 -15.95 4.68
C LYS A 31 11.84 -16.44 3.45
N ASP A 32 11.97 -17.71 3.10
CA ASP A 32 11.16 -18.33 2.04
C ASP A 32 9.80 -18.84 2.56
N LYS A 33 8.98 -19.44 1.69
CA LYS A 33 7.67 -19.99 2.04
C LYS A 33 7.70 -21.12 3.08
N THR A 34 8.81 -21.85 3.20
CA THR A 34 9.00 -22.89 4.22
C THR A 34 9.43 -22.32 5.55
N GLY A 35 9.80 -21.05 5.55
CA GLY A 35 10.30 -20.32 6.69
C GLY A 35 11.81 -20.39 6.87
N LYS A 36 12.53 -20.99 5.93
CA LYS A 36 13.99 -21.05 5.94
C LYS A 36 14.57 -19.65 5.76
N LYS A 37 15.49 -19.29 6.64
CA LYS A 37 16.24 -18.03 6.56
C LYS A 37 17.45 -18.17 5.61
N LYS A 38 17.77 -17.11 4.87
CA LYS A 38 18.98 -16.99 4.05
C LYS A 38 19.50 -15.56 4.10
N HIS A 39 20.82 -15.41 4.13
CA HIS A 39 21.48 -14.11 4.21
C HIS A 39 21.90 -13.69 2.79
N TYR A 40 21.59 -12.45 2.44
CA TYR A 40 22.00 -11.82 1.19
C TYR A 40 22.79 -10.56 1.51
N TYR A 41 24.08 -10.57 1.17
CA TYR A 41 24.97 -9.43 1.37
C TYR A 41 24.98 -8.55 0.13
N SER A 42 25.08 -7.24 0.34
CA SER A 42 25.17 -6.26 -0.74
C SER A 42 25.88 -4.99 -0.26
N LYS A 43 26.38 -4.21 -1.22
CA LYS A 43 26.95 -2.88 -0.93
C LYS A 43 25.89 -1.84 -0.62
N ILE A 44 24.69 -2.01 -1.19
CA ILE A 44 23.56 -1.09 -1.06
C ILE A 44 22.30 -1.94 -0.88
N VAL A 45 21.44 -1.52 0.05
CA VAL A 45 20.11 -2.08 0.25
C VAL A 45 19.10 -0.95 0.01
N THR A 46 18.18 -1.17 -0.94
CA THR A 46 17.08 -0.24 -1.20
C THR A 46 15.79 -0.84 -0.65
N ASP A 47 15.19 -0.21 0.36
CA ASP A 47 13.93 -0.67 0.96
C ASP A 47 12.72 -0.23 0.12
N CYS A 48 12.30 -1.10 -0.79
CA CYS A 48 11.10 -0.93 -1.63
C CYS A 48 9.87 -1.68 -1.07
N SER A 49 9.80 -1.95 0.24
CA SER A 49 8.69 -2.71 0.87
C SER A 49 7.37 -1.93 1.03
N GLY A 50 7.28 -0.74 0.43
CA GLY A 50 6.11 0.13 0.49
C GLY A 50 5.79 0.62 1.91
N TYR A 51 4.49 0.74 2.22
CA TYR A 51 4.01 1.21 3.53
C TYR A 51 4.48 0.34 4.70
N THR A 52 4.67 -0.96 4.47
CA THR A 52 5.03 -1.90 5.53
C THR A 52 6.40 -1.61 6.14
N ALA A 53 7.32 -1.03 5.37
CA ALA A 53 8.57 -0.47 5.86
C ALA A 53 9.50 -1.50 6.51
N ILE A 54 9.55 -2.72 5.97
CA ILE A 54 10.10 -3.90 6.66
C ILE A 54 11.53 -3.65 7.14
N ILE A 55 12.39 -3.09 6.30
CA ILE A 55 13.79 -2.88 6.67
C ILE A 55 13.94 -1.64 7.54
N ARG A 56 13.40 -0.49 7.13
CA ARG A 56 13.59 0.77 7.89
C ARG A 56 13.00 0.74 9.30
N LYS A 57 11.95 -0.04 9.57
CA LYS A 57 11.36 -0.19 10.91
C LYS A 57 12.23 -0.94 11.91
N GLN A 58 13.21 -1.69 11.41
CA GLN A 58 14.10 -2.52 12.23
C GLN A 58 15.47 -1.89 12.43
N LEU A 59 15.71 -0.70 11.89
CA LEU A 59 16.96 -0.01 12.09
C LEU A 59 17.04 0.53 13.53
N PRO A 60 18.11 0.18 14.29
CA PRO A 60 18.31 0.71 15.63
C PRO A 60 18.47 2.24 15.59
N SER A 61 17.70 2.95 16.42
CA SER A 61 17.66 4.42 16.41
C SER A 61 18.95 5.07 16.97
N ASP A 62 19.69 4.35 17.80
CA ASP A 62 21.02 4.73 18.30
C ASP A 62 22.06 4.76 17.17
N ILE A 63 21.93 3.88 16.17
CA ILE A 63 22.80 3.84 14.99
C ILE A 63 22.26 4.74 13.87
N PHE A 64 20.94 4.79 13.69
CA PHE A 64 20.27 5.48 12.58
C PHE A 64 19.24 6.51 13.08
N PRO A 65 19.65 7.57 13.79
CA PRO A 65 18.73 8.49 14.50
C PRO A 65 17.87 9.36 13.57
N LYS A 66 18.22 9.48 12.29
CA LYS A 66 17.51 10.31 11.30
C LYS A 66 16.40 9.56 10.55
N ILE A 67 16.20 8.28 10.85
CA ILE A 67 15.17 7.47 10.18
C ILE A 67 13.87 7.57 10.96
N ASN A 68 13.02 8.51 10.54
CA ASN A 68 11.69 8.69 11.11
C ASN A 68 10.73 7.60 10.62
N GLN A 69 9.90 7.10 11.53
CA GLN A 69 8.76 6.25 11.18
C GLN A 69 7.58 7.15 10.80
N VAL A 70 6.84 6.74 9.77
CA VAL A 70 5.59 7.40 9.39
C VAL A 70 4.55 7.03 10.45
N SER A 71 3.97 8.03 11.10
CA SER A 71 2.90 7.83 12.08
C SER A 71 1.62 7.38 11.38
N ARG A 72 0.70 6.75 12.11
CA ARG A 72 -0.55 6.28 11.52
C ARG A 72 -1.44 7.48 11.12
N GLU A 73 -1.34 8.57 11.86
CA GLU A 73 -2.12 9.80 11.72
C GLU A 73 -1.69 10.60 10.48
N GLU A 74 -0.49 10.36 9.96
CA GLU A 74 0.01 10.91 8.69
C GLU A 74 -0.36 10.04 7.48
N THR A 75 -1.21 9.02 7.66
CA THR A 75 -1.53 8.05 6.61
C THR A 75 -3.00 8.08 6.23
N ILE A 76 -3.26 7.75 4.96
CA ILE A 76 -4.61 7.55 4.44
C ILE A 76 -4.94 6.06 4.47
N VAL A 77 -6.02 5.69 5.15
CA VAL A 77 -6.62 4.37 4.95
C VAL A 77 -7.41 4.40 3.64
N SER A 78 -7.33 3.33 2.85
CA SER A 78 -8.12 3.22 1.62
C SER A 78 -8.67 1.81 1.43
N CYS A 79 -9.85 1.73 0.82
CA CYS A 79 -10.45 0.47 0.38
C CYS A 79 -11.04 0.67 -1.02
N ARG A 80 -10.96 -0.37 -1.85
CA ARG A 80 -11.34 -0.26 -3.25
C ARG A 80 -11.80 -1.57 -3.86
N GLU A 81 -12.79 -1.46 -4.71
CA GLU A 81 -13.42 -2.55 -5.41
C GLU A 81 -13.33 -2.34 -6.92
N ILE A 82 -13.31 -3.46 -7.63
CA ILE A 82 -13.48 -3.46 -9.08
C ILE A 82 -14.88 -3.95 -9.35
N ILE A 83 -15.75 -3.07 -9.83
CA ILE A 83 -17.16 -3.37 -10.09
C ILE A 83 -17.40 -3.51 -11.59
N GLN A 84 -18.39 -4.34 -11.92
CA GLN A 84 -18.88 -4.55 -13.26
C GLN A 84 -20.27 -3.91 -13.37
N THR A 85 -20.46 -2.98 -14.30
CA THR A 85 -21.76 -2.37 -14.58
C THR A 85 -22.52 -3.22 -15.60
N LYS A 86 -23.85 -3.22 -15.51
CA LYS A 86 -24.73 -3.91 -16.47
C LYS A 86 -24.66 -3.27 -17.85
N GLU A 87 -24.59 -1.94 -17.89
CA GLU A 87 -24.54 -1.14 -19.11
C GLU A 87 -23.23 -0.33 -19.19
N GLU A 88 -22.97 0.28 -20.34
CA GLU A 88 -21.81 1.18 -20.49
C GLU A 88 -21.99 2.40 -19.58
N HIS A 89 -20.99 2.69 -18.75
CA HIS A 89 -21.05 3.83 -17.86
C HIS A 89 -20.51 5.10 -18.54
N SER A 90 -21.00 6.25 -18.10
CA SER A 90 -20.59 7.57 -18.62
C SER A 90 -19.21 8.04 -18.15
N PHE A 91 -18.62 7.41 -17.13
CA PHE A 91 -17.31 7.79 -16.55
C PHE A 91 -16.09 7.49 -17.43
N GLN A 92 -16.19 7.59 -18.75
CA GLN A 92 -15.07 7.32 -19.66
C GLN A 92 -14.07 8.49 -19.71
N LYS A 93 -12.78 8.16 -19.87
CA LYS A 93 -11.68 9.13 -20.06
C LYS A 93 -11.52 10.18 -18.95
N GLN A 94 -12.08 9.95 -17.77
CA GLN A 94 -11.99 10.87 -16.63
C GLN A 94 -11.70 10.13 -15.33
N MET A 95 -10.96 10.80 -14.43
CA MET A 95 -10.87 10.45 -13.03
C MET A 95 -11.89 11.29 -12.28
N ARG A 96 -12.91 10.65 -11.71
CA ARG A 96 -13.90 11.37 -10.89
C ARG A 96 -13.56 11.19 -9.43
N ILE A 97 -13.47 12.32 -8.72
CA ILE A 97 -13.23 12.41 -7.29
C ILE A 97 -14.43 13.14 -6.69
N GLU A 98 -15.02 12.57 -5.65
CA GLU A 98 -16.22 13.08 -5.00
C GLU A 98 -16.05 13.19 -3.49
N LEU A 99 -16.69 14.19 -2.91
CA LEU A 99 -16.83 14.32 -1.47
C LEU A 99 -18.24 13.88 -1.08
N HIS A 100 -18.32 13.02 -0.07
CA HIS A 100 -19.58 12.46 0.42
C HIS A 100 -19.67 12.66 1.94
N PRO A 101 -20.84 12.97 2.50
CA PRO A 101 -21.03 13.13 3.95
C PRO A 101 -20.67 11.90 4.78
N GLU A 102 -20.72 10.70 4.18
CA GLU A 102 -20.37 9.43 4.82
C GLU A 102 -18.85 9.27 5.05
N LEU A 103 -18.01 10.08 4.39
CA LEU A 103 -16.57 10.00 4.51
C LEU A 103 -16.05 10.79 5.71
N PRO A 104 -15.16 10.21 6.52
CA PRO A 104 -14.37 11.00 7.45
C PRO A 104 -13.52 12.04 6.69
N PRO A 105 -13.55 13.33 7.10
CA PRO A 105 -12.68 14.34 6.51
C PRO A 105 -11.27 14.34 7.15
N PRO A 106 -10.22 14.74 6.40
CA PRO A 106 -10.20 14.90 4.96
C PRO A 106 -10.19 13.54 4.25
N GLY A 107 -11.06 13.37 3.24
CA GLY A 107 -11.19 12.14 2.49
C GLY A 107 -12.00 12.34 1.21
N TYR A 108 -12.00 11.33 0.35
CA TYR A 108 -12.71 11.34 -0.93
C TYR A 108 -13.09 9.93 -1.39
N PHE A 109 -14.13 9.87 -2.22
CA PHE A 109 -14.50 8.72 -3.02
C PHE A 109 -13.96 8.91 -4.44
N TRP A 110 -13.53 7.84 -5.09
CA TRP A 110 -13.10 7.90 -6.49
C TRP A 110 -13.87 6.92 -7.37
N ILE A 111 -13.99 7.28 -8.64
CA ILE A 111 -14.51 6.44 -9.73
C ILE A 111 -13.52 6.55 -10.88
N PHE A 112 -12.77 5.48 -11.13
CA PHE A 112 -11.81 5.38 -12.24
C PHE A 112 -12.27 4.33 -13.25
N SER A 113 -12.44 4.74 -14.52
CA SER A 113 -12.76 3.79 -15.59
C SER A 113 -11.66 2.76 -15.81
N LYS A 114 -12.09 1.51 -15.99
CA LYS A 114 -11.26 0.39 -16.45
C LYS A 114 -11.84 -0.25 -17.72
N GLY A 115 -12.64 0.47 -18.47
CA GLY A 115 -13.31 0.00 -19.69
C GLY A 115 -14.73 0.53 -19.79
N LYS A 116 -15.49 0.04 -20.76
CA LYS A 116 -16.87 0.49 -21.00
C LYS A 116 -17.83 0.13 -19.86
N THR A 117 -17.62 -1.03 -19.26
CA THR A 117 -18.54 -1.61 -18.25
C THR A 117 -17.83 -1.98 -16.94
N LYS A 118 -16.65 -1.41 -16.68
CA LYS A 118 -15.82 -1.80 -15.54
C LYS A 118 -15.21 -0.58 -14.87
N LEU A 119 -15.36 -0.50 -13.56
CA LEU A 119 -14.91 0.63 -12.76
C LEU A 119 -14.00 0.15 -11.62
N ASN A 120 -13.02 0.96 -11.26
CA ASN A 120 -12.36 0.93 -9.96
C ASN A 120 -12.97 2.04 -9.10
N VAL A 121 -13.69 1.64 -8.06
CA VAL A 121 -14.29 2.55 -7.09
C VAL A 121 -13.63 2.36 -5.74
N GLY A 122 -13.51 3.44 -4.97
CA GLY A 122 -12.91 3.32 -3.66
C GLY A 122 -13.02 4.59 -2.83
N VAL A 123 -12.68 4.45 -1.56
CA VAL A 123 -12.67 5.51 -0.56
C VAL A 123 -11.30 5.64 0.04
N GLY A 124 -10.92 6.84 0.44
CA GLY A 124 -9.76 7.06 1.28
C GLY A 124 -9.89 8.31 2.12
N TRP A 125 -9.37 8.25 3.34
CA TRP A 125 -9.32 9.40 4.25
C TRP A 125 -8.12 9.34 5.18
N LEU A 126 -7.71 10.51 5.68
CA LEU A 126 -6.64 10.66 6.66
C LEU A 126 -7.07 10.05 8.00
N ILE A 127 -6.25 9.16 8.55
CA ILE A 127 -6.55 8.52 9.83
C ILE A 127 -6.34 9.52 10.97
N ASN A 128 -7.25 9.52 11.93
CA ASN A 128 -7.10 10.22 13.21
C ASN A 128 -7.78 9.43 14.33
N GLU A 129 -7.64 9.91 15.57
CA GLU A 129 -8.17 9.24 16.76
C GLU A 129 -9.68 8.98 16.73
N GLN A 130 -10.45 9.83 16.04
CA GLN A 130 -11.90 9.75 15.96
C GLN A 130 -12.36 8.73 14.91
N ASN A 131 -11.61 8.57 13.81
CA ASN A 131 -12.00 7.74 12.67
C ASN A 131 -11.22 6.41 12.55
N LYS A 132 -10.19 6.17 13.37
CA LYS A 132 -9.28 4.99 13.26
C LYS A 132 -9.94 3.62 13.40
N LYS A 133 -11.19 3.57 13.89
CA LYS A 133 -12.00 2.34 14.03
C LYS A 133 -13.05 2.18 12.94
N ILE A 134 -13.25 3.19 12.08
CA ILE A 134 -14.20 3.13 10.98
C ILE A 134 -13.66 2.15 9.93
N ASN A 135 -14.50 1.21 9.52
CA ASN A 135 -14.14 0.24 8.51
C ASN A 135 -14.33 0.84 7.10
N PRO A 136 -13.28 0.92 6.28
CA PRO A 136 -13.38 1.47 4.92
C PRO A 136 -14.22 0.64 3.95
N SER A 137 -14.42 -0.65 4.17
CA SER A 137 -15.36 -1.42 3.35
C SER A 137 -16.80 -0.95 3.54
N ASP A 138 -17.21 -0.70 4.79
CA ASP A 138 -18.60 -0.35 5.11
C ASP A 138 -18.96 1.04 4.57
N VAL A 139 -17.99 1.97 4.58
CA VAL A 139 -18.15 3.31 3.98
C VAL A 139 -18.20 3.21 2.45
N LEU A 140 -17.32 2.39 1.85
CA LEU A 140 -17.32 2.16 0.41
C LEU A 140 -18.66 1.58 -0.05
N GLU A 141 -19.17 0.55 0.62
CA GLU A 141 -20.44 -0.09 0.29
C GLU A 141 -21.60 0.92 0.32
N LYS A 142 -21.72 1.71 1.39
CA LYS A 142 -22.76 2.74 1.53
C LYS A 142 -22.76 3.77 0.40
N ILE A 143 -21.58 4.24 -0.03
CA ILE A 143 -21.47 5.22 -1.12
C ILE A 143 -21.71 4.53 -2.47
N ARG A 144 -21.15 3.33 -2.66
CA ARG A 144 -21.30 2.55 -3.89
C ARG A 144 -22.77 2.26 -4.19
N GLU A 145 -23.55 1.80 -3.23
CA GLU A 145 -24.97 1.46 -3.42
C GLU A 145 -25.84 2.65 -3.80
N LYS A 146 -25.44 3.87 -3.40
CA LYS A 146 -26.13 5.10 -3.82
C LYS A 146 -25.91 5.46 -5.27
N ILE A 147 -24.74 5.13 -5.82
CA ILE A 147 -24.31 5.52 -7.17
C ILE A 147 -24.53 4.39 -8.17
N PHE A 148 -24.34 3.15 -7.73
CA PHE A 148 -24.38 1.91 -8.51
C PHE A 148 -25.24 0.85 -7.77
N PRO A 149 -26.58 1.03 -7.73
CA PRO A 149 -27.50 0.07 -7.13
C PRO A 149 -27.60 -1.25 -7.91
#